data_AF-A0A7V7WY13-F1
#
_entry.id   AF-A0A7V7WY13-F1
#
_cell.length_a   1.000
_cell.length_b   1.000
_cell.length_c   1.000
_cell.angle_alpha   90.00
_cell.angle_beta   90.00
_cell.angle_gamma   90.00
#
_symmetry.space_group_name_H-M   'P 1'
#
loop_
_entity.id
_entity.type
_entity.pdbx_description
1 polymer ?
#
loop_
_entity_poly.entity_id
_entity_poly.type
_entity_poly.pdbx_seq_one_letter_code
_entity_poly.pdbx_strand_id
1 'polypeptide(L)'
;MAATLGVVLAALGVAAALWQHVVAAHSTSCNLTLADRIISGAQLDVWLPQVFAATASCADAAVSLFGLPYEYWSLALFAVLGVALMMALLQRGR
;
A
#
# COMPACT_ATOMS: atom_id res chain seq x y z
N MET A 1 -20.77 10.12 -4.16
CA MET A 1 -19.49 10.51 -4.76
C MET A 1 -18.32 10.29 -3.79
N ALA A 2 -18.29 10.91 -2.61
CA ALA A 2 -17.18 10.73 -1.66
C ALA A 2 -17.00 9.25 -1.22
N ALA A 3 -18.08 8.58 -0.82
CA ALA A 3 -18.00 7.20 -0.34
C ALA A 3 -17.68 6.18 -1.46
N THR A 4 -18.10 6.41 -2.70
CA THR A 4 -17.75 5.55 -3.85
C THR A 4 -16.27 5.66 -4.21
N LEU A 5 -15.72 6.88 -4.22
CA LEU A 5 -14.27 7.11 -4.36
C LEU A 5 -13.50 6.43 -3.23
N GLY A 6 -13.97 6.56 -1.98
CA GLY A 6 -13.34 5.92 -0.83
C GLY A 6 -13.26 4.40 -0.95
N VAL A 7 -14.31 3.73 -1.45
CA VAL A 7 -14.28 2.27 -1.68
C VAL A 7 -13.26 1.90 -2.76
N VAL A 8 -13.16 2.68 -3.85
CA VAL A 8 -12.15 2.44 -4.89
C VAL A 8 -10.73 2.62 -4.34
N LEU A 9 -10.47 3.67 -3.56
CA LEU A 9 -9.17 3.88 -2.93
C LEU A 9 -8.82 2.77 -1.94
N ALA A 10 -9.80 2.29 -1.16
CA ALA A 10 -9.59 1.17 -0.25
C ALA A 10 -9.24 -0.13 -1.00
N ALA A 11 -9.91 -0.40 -2.13
CA ALA A 11 -9.60 -1.55 -2.98
C ALA A 11 -8.18 -1.48 -3.58
N LEU A 12 -7.76 -0.29 -4.03
CA LEU A 12 -6.39 -0.05 -4.49
C LEU A 12 -5.36 -0.26 -3.36
N GLY A 13 -5.68 0.16 -2.13
CA GLY A 13 -4.84 -0.07 -0.95
C GLY A 13 -4.66 -1.55 -0.60
N VAL A 14 -5.74 -2.34 -0.69
CA VAL A 14 -5.68 -3.81 -0.52
C VAL A 14 -4.82 -4.44 -1.62
N ALA A 15 -5.01 -4.04 -2.88
CA ALA A 15 -4.22 -4.54 -4.00
C ALA A 15 -2.72 -4.21 -3.84
N ALA A 16 -2.39 -3.00 -3.38
CA ALA A 16 -1.01 -2.60 -3.09
C ALA A 16 -0.41 -3.44 -1.95
N ALA A 17 -1.13 -3.68 -0.86
CA ALA A 17 -0.64 -4.49 0.26
C ALA A 17 -0.39 -5.96 -0.15
N LEU A 18 -1.29 -6.53 -0.97
CA LEU A 18 -1.09 -7.87 -1.53
C LEU A 18 0.12 -7.92 -2.47
N TRP A 19 0.34 -6.88 -3.27
CA TRP A 19 1.52 -6.78 -4.13
C TRP A 19 2.82 -6.70 -3.32
N GLN A 20 2.83 -5.95 -2.21
CA GLN A 20 3.99 -5.88 -1.30
C GLN A 20 4.32 -7.27 -0.74
N HIS A 21 3.30 -8.03 -0.31
CA HIS A 21 3.50 -9.37 0.25
C HIS A 21 3.99 -10.40 -0.79
N VAL A 22 3.42 -10.39 -2.00
CA VAL A 22 3.69 -11.43 -3.01
C VAL A 22 4.92 -11.11 -3.87
N VAL A 23 5.21 -9.83 -4.13
CA VAL A 23 6.25 -9.41 -5.09
C VAL A 23 7.44 -8.72 -4.40
N ALA A 24 7.17 -7.81 -3.47
CA ALA A 24 8.25 -7.05 -2.83
C ALA A 24 9.02 -7.89 -1.79
N ALA A 25 8.33 -8.72 -1.00
CA ALA A 25 8.97 -9.57 0.02
C ALA A 25 9.95 -10.62 -0.54
N HIS A 26 9.86 -10.95 -1.83
CA HIS A 26 10.75 -11.91 -2.49
C HIS A 26 11.91 -11.25 -3.26
N SER A 27 11.98 -9.91 -3.28
CA SER A 27 12.96 -9.17 -4.07
C SER A 27 14.13 -8.69 -3.19
N THR A 28 15.33 -9.23 -3.43
CA THR A 28 16.58 -8.83 -2.73
C THR A 28 17.11 -7.45 -3.14
N SER A 29 16.51 -6.79 -4.14
CA SER A 29 16.80 -5.39 -4.49
C SER A 29 15.52 -4.63 -4.83
N CYS A 30 15.32 -3.51 -4.12
CA CYS A 30 14.24 -2.53 -4.31
C CYS A 30 14.47 -1.64 -5.55
N ASN A 31 15.10 -2.14 -6.62
CA ASN A 31 15.47 -1.32 -7.80
C ASN A 31 14.77 -1.79 -9.10
N LEU A 32 13.71 -2.59 -8.98
CA LEU A 32 13.04 -3.18 -10.14
C LEU A 32 11.51 -3.22 -10.00
N THR A 33 10.94 -2.58 -8.96
CA THR A 33 9.48 -2.57 -8.82
C THR A 33 8.86 -1.50 -9.72
N LEU A 34 7.58 -1.66 -10.05
CA LEU A 34 6.81 -0.63 -10.76
C LEU A 34 6.82 0.70 -9.98
N ALA A 35 6.84 0.64 -8.65
CA ALA A 35 6.86 1.81 -7.79
C ALA A 35 8.13 2.64 -8.00
N ASP A 36 9.31 2.00 -8.04
CA ASP A 36 10.58 2.71 -8.28
C ASP A 36 10.59 3.42 -9.64
N ARG A 37 10.07 2.77 -10.69
CA ARG A 37 9.98 3.38 -12.02
C ARG A 37 9.09 4.62 -12.03
N ILE A 38 8.01 4.62 -11.27
CA ILE A 38 7.10 5.77 -11.16
C ILE A 38 7.75 6.88 -10.32
N ILE A 39 8.36 6.54 -9.18
CA ILE A 39 8.99 7.51 -8.27
C ILE A 39 10.18 8.19 -8.95
N SER A 40 11.10 7.42 -9.51
CA SER A 40 12.26 7.95 -10.24
C SER A 40 11.87 8.63 -11.54
N GLY A 41 10.85 8.12 -12.24
CA GLY A 41 10.29 8.76 -13.44
C GLY A 41 9.68 10.13 -13.15
N ALA A 42 9.06 10.28 -11.98
CA ALA A 42 8.55 11.56 -11.48
C ALA A 42 9.60 12.38 -10.70
N GLN A 43 10.83 11.87 -10.56
CA GLN A 43 11.94 12.42 -9.76
C GLN A 43 11.57 12.71 -8.30
N LEU A 44 10.57 12.03 -7.74
CA LEU A 44 10.09 12.27 -6.38
C LEU A 44 11.13 11.88 -5.32
N ASP A 45 11.98 10.91 -5.64
CA ASP A 45 13.17 10.52 -4.88
C ASP A 45 14.20 11.65 -4.76
N VAL A 46 14.30 12.52 -5.76
CA VAL A 46 15.22 13.66 -5.79
C VAL A 46 14.63 14.88 -5.08
N TRP A 47 13.36 15.18 -5.33
CA TRP A 47 12.69 16.35 -4.75
C TRP A 47 12.33 16.17 -3.27
N LEU A 48 11.93 14.96 -2.87
CA LEU A 48 11.47 14.64 -1.52
C LEU A 48 12.08 13.30 -1.04
N PRO A 49 13.41 13.22 -0.93
CA PRO A 49 14.12 11.97 -0.61
C PRO A 49 13.69 11.39 0.74
N GLN A 50 13.39 12.25 1.72
CA GLN A 50 12.97 11.83 3.06
C GLN A 50 11.65 11.03 3.10
N VAL A 51 10.83 11.10 2.05
CA VAL A 51 9.55 10.37 1.97
C VAL A 51 9.60 9.28 0.91
N PHE A 52 10.27 9.53 -0.21
CA PHE A 52 10.19 8.68 -1.40
C PHE A 52 11.48 7.91 -1.73
N ALA A 53 12.61 8.19 -1.07
CA ALA A 53 13.82 7.40 -1.28
C ALA A 53 13.72 6.06 -0.54
N ALA A 54 13.87 4.97 -1.27
CA ALA A 54 14.05 3.63 -0.69
C ALA A 54 15.46 3.51 -0.12
N THR A 55 15.62 3.76 1.19
CA THR A 55 16.92 3.77 1.88
C THR A 55 17.36 2.41 2.43
N ALA A 56 16.48 1.40 2.37
CA ALA A 56 16.73 0.04 2.81
C ALA A 56 16.43 -0.97 1.69
N SER A 57 17.01 -2.17 1.78
CA SER A 57 16.68 -3.25 0.86
C SER A 57 15.25 -3.75 1.11
N CYS A 58 14.52 -4.13 0.06
CA CYS A 58 13.18 -4.70 0.18
C CYS A 58 13.13 -5.95 1.09
N ALA A 59 14.26 -6.67 1.24
CA ALA A 59 14.38 -7.81 2.15
C ALA A 59 14.51 -7.38 3.63
N ASP A 60 15.17 -6.26 3.91
CA ASP A 60 15.28 -5.70 5.27
C ASP A 60 14.01 -4.97 5.71
N ALA A 61 13.17 -4.53 4.75
CA ALA A 61 11.91 -3.87 5.02
C ALA A 61 10.78 -4.84 5.46
N ALA A 62 10.99 -6.15 5.35
CA ALA A 62 10.08 -7.20 5.81
C ALA A 62 10.10 -7.36 7.34
N VAL A 63 9.84 -6.25 8.04
CA VAL A 63 9.81 -6.21 9.51
C VAL A 63 8.47 -6.76 10.00
N SER A 64 8.54 -7.68 10.95
CA SER A 64 7.36 -8.21 11.63
C SER A 64 7.04 -7.40 12.90
N LEU A 65 5.79 -7.00 13.03
CA LEU A 65 5.23 -6.41 14.25
C LEU A 65 4.31 -7.43 14.89
N PHE A 66 4.61 -7.79 16.15
CA PHE A 66 3.88 -8.83 16.91
C PHE A 66 3.82 -10.19 16.18
N GLY A 67 4.87 -10.54 15.43
CA GLY A 67 4.94 -11.80 14.68
C GLY A 67 4.16 -11.81 13.37
N LEU A 68 3.53 -10.68 12.98
CA LEU A 68 2.86 -10.49 11.70
C LEU A 68 3.63 -9.48 10.84
N PRO A 69 3.82 -9.74 9.54
CA PRO A 69 4.45 -8.79 8.63
C PRO A 69 3.66 -7.46 8.59
N TYR A 70 4.37 -6.34 8.49
CA TYR A 70 3.75 -5.01 8.53
C TYR A 70 2.68 -4.79 7.43
N GLU A 71 2.83 -5.46 6.29
CA GLU A 71 1.91 -5.37 5.15
C GLU A 71 0.50 -5.86 5.52
N TYR A 72 0.40 -6.85 6.41
CA TYR A 72 -0.90 -7.36 6.89
C TYR A 72 -1.66 -6.33 7.72
N TRP A 73 -0.96 -5.47 8.46
CA TRP A 73 -1.60 -4.38 9.21
C TRP A 73 -2.20 -3.34 8.26
N SER A 74 -1.46 -2.98 7.21
CA SER A 74 -1.96 -2.09 6.15
C SER A 74 -3.16 -2.70 5.43
N LEU A 75 -3.10 -3.99 5.08
CA LEU A 75 -4.21 -4.73 4.47
C LEU A 75 -5.45 -4.72 5.36
N ALA A 76 -5.28 -5.02 6.65
CA ALA A 76 -6.39 -5.01 7.61
C ALA A 76 -7.05 -3.63 7.70
N LEU A 77 -6.25 -2.56 7.74
CA LEU A 77 -6.76 -1.19 7.81
C LEU A 77 -7.56 -0.82 6.55
N PHE A 78 -7.01 -1.08 5.36
CA PHE A 78 -7.74 -0.83 4.10
C PHE A 78 -9.00 -1.68 3.98
N ALA A 79 -8.99 -2.94 4.44
CA ALA A 79 -10.17 -3.80 4.46
C ALA A 79 -11.25 -3.25 5.40
N VAL A 80 -10.90 -2.84 6.62
CA VAL A 80 -11.85 -2.25 7.59
C VAL A 80 -12.46 -0.97 7.05
N LEU A 81 -11.64 -0.06 6.50
CA LEU A 81 -12.14 1.18 5.88
C LEU A 81 -13.04 0.89 4.67
N GLY A 82 -12.64 -0.04 3.80
CA GLY A 82 -13.43 -0.45 2.64
C GLY A 82 -14.80 -0.99 3.04
N VAL A 83 -14.85 -1.87 4.05
CA VAL A 83 -16.09 -2.43 4.59
C VAL A 83 -16.95 -1.34 5.24
N ALA A 84 -16.37 -0.45 6.04
CA ALA A 84 -17.10 0.66 6.66
C ALA A 84 -17.73 1.60 5.61
N LEU A 85 -16.98 1.94 4.56
CA LEU A 85 -17.46 2.78 3.46
C LEU A 85 -18.53 2.07 2.63
N MET A 86 -18.39 0.77 2.41
CA MET A 86 -19.39 -0.05 1.72
C MET A 86 -20.68 -0.16 2.54
N MET A 87 -20.59 -0.37 3.86
CA MET A 87 -21.74 -0.35 4.76
C MET A 87 -22.43 1.02 4.74
N ALA A 88 -21.68 2.12 4.77
CA ALA A 88 -22.25 3.47 4.68
C ALA A 88 -22.96 3.73 3.34
N LEU A 89 -22.45 3.18 2.23
CA LEU A 89 -23.12 3.24 0.93
C LEU A 89 -24.43 2.44 0.93
N LEU A 90 -24.42 1.22 1.49
CA LEU A 90 -25.60 0.36 1.56
C LEU A 90 -26.69 0.92 2.49
N GLN A 91 -26.29 1.57 3.58
CA GLN A 91 -27.22 2.24 4.50
C GLN A 91 -27.86 3.49 3.90
N ARG A 92 -27.18 4.17 2.97
CA ARG A 92 -27.70 5.38 2.32
C ARG A 92 -28.78 5.09 1.26
N GLY A 93 -28.83 3.87 0.74
CA GLY A 93 -29.84 3.43 -0.21
C GLY A 93 -31.07 2.75 0.41
N ARG A 94 -31.07 2.56 1.73
CA ARG A 94 -32.18 2.02 2.53
C ARG A 94 -32.96 3.15 3.17
#